data_AF-A0A3G2I032-F1
#
_entry.id   AF-A0A3G2I032-F1
#
_cell.length_a   1.000
_cell.length_b   1.000
_cell.length_c   1.000
_cell.angle_alpha   90.00
_cell.angle_beta   90.00
_cell.angle_gamma   90.00
#
_symmetry.space_group_name_H-M   'P 1'
#
loop_
_entity.id
_entity.type
_entity.pdbx_description
1 polymer ?
#
loop_
_entity_poly.entity_id
_entity_poly.type
_entity_poly.pdbx_seq_one_letter_code
_entity_poly.pdbx_strand_id
1 'polypeptide(L)'
;MRTQLRNTTQQLQQVQSERAQLDVEKRAAETARDAANKELAALRAEVGSLRKRASLLEEEKGQAQARIASSRQQTAQVQEAYETLHGQASALQSEANELKVKLAERDSQYQQAVVKNEEMYQAGRELLAAYEAFGTGDLIAIRQPFSGRARVLFDEKAQEFGDRLYQSQVSAGAPPHDDRNQ
;
A
#
# COMPACT_ATOMS: atom_id res chain seq x y z
N MET A 1 -2.48 -94.28 -75.50
CA MET A 1 -3.76 -94.37 -74.77
C MET A 1 -3.60 -94.64 -73.27
N ARG A 2 -3.07 -95.78 -72.78
CA ARG A 2 -2.94 -96.04 -71.32
C ARG A 2 -2.00 -95.08 -70.56
N THR A 3 -0.90 -94.66 -71.19
CA THR A 3 0.08 -93.72 -70.61
C THR A 3 -0.46 -92.29 -70.50
N GLN A 4 -1.27 -91.86 -71.48
CA GLN A 4 -1.95 -90.56 -71.46
C GLN A 4 -3.00 -90.50 -70.35
N LEU A 5 -3.79 -91.57 -70.18
CA LEU A 5 -4.76 -91.69 -69.08
C LEU A 5 -4.08 -91.60 -67.71
N ARG A 6 -2.96 -92.31 -67.50
CA ARG A 6 -2.20 -92.21 -66.24
C ARG A 6 -1.66 -90.80 -65.98
N ASN A 7 -1.12 -90.12 -66.99
CA ASN A 7 -0.66 -88.73 -66.86
C ASN A 7 -1.83 -87.78 -66.51
N THR A 8 -3.00 -87.94 -67.14
CA THR A 8 -4.18 -87.11 -66.82
C THR A 8 -4.69 -87.35 -65.41
N THR A 9 -4.61 -88.59 -64.90
CA THR A 9 -4.99 -88.91 -63.52
C THR A 9 -4.01 -88.29 -62.51
N GLN A 10 -2.71 -88.34 -62.78
CA GLN A 10 -1.69 -87.69 -61.94
C GLN A 10 -1.85 -86.16 -61.91
N GLN A 11 -2.08 -85.54 -63.07
CA GLN A 11 -2.36 -84.09 -63.16
C GLN A 11 -3.63 -83.70 -62.40
N LEU A 12 -4.70 -84.50 -62.51
CA LEU A 12 -5.93 -84.24 -61.76
C LEU A 12 -5.72 -84.33 -60.25
N GLN A 13 -4.96 -85.33 -59.78
CA GLN A 13 -4.66 -85.50 -58.36
C GLN A 13 -3.78 -84.35 -57.83
N GLN A 14 -2.82 -83.88 -58.63
CA GLN A 14 -1.98 -82.73 -58.29
C GLN A 14 -2.80 -81.43 -58.20
N VAL A 15 -3.64 -81.14 -59.20
CA VAL A 15 -4.53 -79.96 -59.18
C VAL A 15 -5.52 -80.02 -58.01
N GLN A 16 -6.01 -81.20 -57.65
CA GLN A 16 -6.87 -81.37 -56.46
C GLN A 16 -6.12 -81.06 -55.15
N SER A 17 -4.86 -81.49 -55.03
CA SER A 17 -4.04 -81.17 -53.86
C SER A 17 -3.69 -79.68 -53.77
N GLU A 18 -3.34 -79.05 -54.90
CA GLU A 18 -3.06 -77.62 -54.98
C GLU A 18 -4.31 -76.80 -54.64
N ARG A 19 -5.48 -77.19 -55.14
CA ARG A 19 -6.76 -76.53 -54.80
C ARG A 19 -7.08 -76.66 -53.31
N ALA A 20 -6.85 -77.83 -52.70
CA ALA A 20 -7.05 -78.01 -51.27
C ALA A 20 -6.09 -77.15 -50.44
N GLN A 21 -4.83 -77.01 -50.87
CA GLN A 21 -3.86 -76.12 -50.23
C GLN A 21 -4.26 -74.64 -50.35
N LEU A 22 -4.65 -74.20 -51.55
CA LEU A 22 -5.13 -72.83 -51.77
C LEU A 22 -6.38 -72.50 -50.94
N ASP A 23 -7.31 -73.45 -50.79
CA ASP A 23 -8.49 -73.26 -49.94
C ASP A 23 -8.12 -73.10 -48.45
N VAL A 24 -7.09 -73.81 -47.99
CA VAL A 24 -6.56 -73.66 -46.62
C VAL A 24 -5.86 -72.31 -46.45
N GLU A 25 -4.98 -71.93 -47.37
CA GLU A 25 -4.29 -70.63 -47.35
C GLU A 25 -5.28 -69.46 -47.41
N LYS A 26 -6.30 -69.57 -48.25
CA LYS A 26 -7.36 -68.56 -48.35
C LYS A 26 -8.10 -68.39 -47.03
N ARG A 27 -8.49 -69.48 -46.37
CA ARG A 27 -9.16 -69.42 -45.05
C ARG A 27 -8.25 -68.83 -43.98
N ALA A 28 -6.96 -69.16 -44.01
CA ALA A 28 -5.98 -68.58 -43.11
C ALA A 28 -5.82 -67.06 -43.34
N ALA A 29 -5.75 -66.63 -44.60
CA ALA A 29 -5.68 -65.21 -44.97
C ALA A 29 -6.96 -64.44 -44.60
N GLU A 30 -8.14 -65.03 -44.81
CA GLU A 30 -9.43 -64.45 -44.38
C GLU A 30 -9.48 -64.28 -42.86
N THR A 31 -9.04 -65.29 -42.10
CA THR A 31 -8.97 -65.22 -40.64
C THR A 31 -8.01 -64.13 -40.16
N ALA A 32 -6.83 -64.03 -40.77
CA ALA A 32 -5.84 -62.99 -40.45
C ALA A 32 -6.35 -61.58 -40.79
N ARG A 33 -7.02 -61.42 -41.94
CA ARG A 33 -7.66 -60.15 -42.33
C ARG A 33 -8.72 -59.74 -41.33
N ASP A 34 -9.55 -60.69 -40.89
CA ASP A 34 -10.64 -60.41 -39.95
C ASP A 34 -10.09 -60.06 -38.55
N ALA A 35 -8.98 -60.67 -38.13
CA ALA A 35 -8.26 -60.27 -36.92
C ALA A 35 -7.68 -58.85 -37.03
N ALA A 36 -6.97 -58.54 -38.11
CA ALA A 36 -6.42 -57.20 -38.37
C ALA A 36 -7.51 -56.12 -38.43
N ASN A 37 -8.67 -56.42 -39.03
CA ASN A 37 -9.81 -55.50 -39.08
C ASN A 37 -10.37 -55.22 -37.68
N LYS A 38 -10.41 -56.22 -36.79
CA LYS A 38 -10.83 -56.03 -35.40
C LYS A 38 -9.84 -55.16 -34.63
N GLU A 39 -8.54 -55.40 -34.79
CA GLU A 39 -7.50 -54.57 -34.17
C GLU A 39 -7.56 -53.11 -34.66
N LEU A 40 -7.73 -52.89 -35.97
CA LEU A 40 -7.89 -51.55 -36.53
C LEU A 40 -9.13 -50.84 -35.98
N ALA A 41 -10.24 -51.55 -35.78
CA ALA A 41 -11.44 -50.99 -35.17
C ALA A 41 -11.19 -50.60 -33.70
N ALA A 42 -10.49 -51.44 -32.94
CA ALA A 42 -10.12 -51.16 -31.55
C ALA A 42 -9.19 -49.94 -31.44
N LEU A 43 -8.12 -49.88 -32.24
CA LEU A 43 -7.20 -48.74 -32.28
C LEU A 43 -7.91 -47.44 -32.66
N ARG A 44 -8.84 -47.48 -33.64
CA ARG A 44 -9.62 -46.30 -34.01
C ARG A 44 -10.50 -45.80 -32.87
N ALA A 45 -11.12 -46.72 -32.12
CA ALA A 45 -11.90 -46.37 -30.94
C ALA A 45 -11.03 -45.74 -29.84
N GLU A 46 -9.85 -46.32 -29.60
CA GLU A 46 -8.89 -45.80 -28.62
C GLU A 46 -8.41 -44.40 -28.98
N VAL A 47 -7.98 -44.17 -30.23
CA VAL A 47 -7.58 -42.84 -30.73
C VAL A 47 -8.74 -41.84 -30.59
N GLY A 48 -9.97 -42.25 -30.88
CA GLY A 48 -11.16 -41.42 -30.66
C GLY A 48 -11.33 -41.03 -29.19
N SER A 49 -11.11 -41.96 -28.25
CA SER A 49 -11.17 -41.68 -26.82
C SER A 49 -10.06 -40.75 -26.34
N LEU A 50 -8.83 -40.94 -26.85
CA LEU A 50 -7.68 -40.14 -26.49
C LEU A 50 -7.84 -38.70 -27.00
N ARG A 51 -8.38 -38.51 -28.21
CA ARG A 51 -8.69 -37.17 -28.74
C ARG A 51 -9.71 -36.43 -27.88
N LYS A 52 -10.76 -37.12 -27.41
CA LYS A 52 -11.74 -36.52 -26.49
C LYS A 52 -11.12 -36.14 -25.14
N ARG A 53 -10.25 -36.99 -24.59
CA ARG A 53 -9.52 -36.66 -23.35
C ARG A 53 -8.58 -35.47 -23.55
N ALA A 54 -7.88 -35.41 -24.68
CA ALA A 54 -7.01 -34.30 -25.01
C ALA A 54 -7.78 -32.97 -25.14
N SER A 55 -8.97 -32.98 -25.75
CA SER A 55 -9.79 -31.76 -25.84
C SER A 55 -10.28 -31.28 -24.47
N LEU A 56 -10.70 -32.21 -23.60
CA LEU A 56 -11.08 -31.88 -22.22
C LEU A 56 -9.92 -31.29 -21.42
N LEU A 57 -8.73 -31.87 -21.55
CA LEU A 57 -7.52 -31.37 -20.89
C LEU A 57 -7.13 -29.96 -21.35
N GLU A 58 -7.23 -29.65 -22.64
CA GLU A 58 -6.98 -28.29 -23.13
C GLU A 58 -8.04 -27.29 -22.63
N GLU A 59 -9.30 -27.72 -22.52
CA GLU A 59 -10.35 -26.88 -21.93
C GLU A 59 -10.10 -26.62 -20.43
N GLU A 60 -9.78 -27.65 -19.65
CA GLU A 60 -9.42 -27.53 -18.23
C GLU A 60 -8.20 -26.62 -18.02
N LYS A 61 -7.18 -26.76 -18.87
CA LYS A 61 -5.99 -25.90 -18.86
C LYS A 61 -6.33 -24.46 -19.17
N GLY A 62 -7.19 -24.20 -20.16
CA GLY A 62 -7.69 -22.86 -20.47
C GLY A 62 -8.45 -22.23 -19.29
N GLN A 63 -9.33 -23.00 -18.65
CA GLN A 63 -10.05 -22.56 -17.46
C GLN A 63 -9.11 -22.29 -16.28
N ALA A 64 -8.11 -23.14 -16.05
CA ALA A 64 -7.10 -22.95 -15.01
C ALA A 64 -6.27 -21.69 -15.25
N GLN A 65 -5.86 -21.43 -16.49
CA GLN A 65 -5.14 -20.20 -16.86
C GLN A 65 -5.99 -18.95 -16.65
N ALA A 66 -7.27 -18.98 -17.03
CA ALA A 66 -8.20 -17.88 -16.79
C ALA A 66 -8.39 -17.60 -15.28
N ARG A 67 -8.51 -18.65 -14.46
CA ARG A 67 -8.58 -18.52 -12.99
C ARG A 67 -7.31 -17.93 -12.41
N ILE A 68 -6.13 -18.35 -12.88
CA ILE A 68 -4.84 -17.79 -12.46
C ILE A 68 -4.75 -16.30 -12.83
N ALA A 69 -5.15 -15.93 -14.05
CA ALA A 69 -5.14 -14.54 -14.50
C ALA A 69 -6.07 -13.67 -13.64
N SER A 70 -7.30 -14.13 -13.41
CA SER A 70 -8.27 -13.44 -12.53
C SER A 70 -7.74 -13.30 -11.09
N SER A 71 -7.13 -14.36 -10.54
CA SER A 71 -6.56 -14.31 -9.19
C SER A 71 -5.41 -13.32 -9.10
N ARG A 72 -4.51 -13.29 -10.09
CA ARG A 72 -3.42 -12.31 -10.14
C ARG A 72 -3.93 -10.87 -10.20
N GLN A 73 -4.98 -10.62 -10.98
CA GLN A 73 -5.60 -9.31 -11.04
C GLN A 73 -6.21 -8.90 -9.69
N GLN A 74 -6.92 -9.80 -9.01
CA GLN A 74 -7.46 -9.52 -7.67
C GLN A 74 -6.36 -9.25 -6.64
N THR A 75 -5.27 -10.03 -6.67
CA THR A 75 -4.12 -9.80 -5.79
C THR A 75 -3.50 -8.42 -6.03
N ALA A 76 -3.32 -8.02 -7.29
CA ALA A 76 -2.78 -6.71 -7.63
C ALA A 76 -3.70 -5.57 -7.13
N GLN A 77 -5.02 -5.71 -7.29
CA GLN A 77 -5.99 -4.73 -6.80
C GLN A 77 -5.95 -4.60 -5.27
N VAL A 78 -5.84 -5.71 -4.54
CA VAL A 78 -5.73 -5.69 -3.07
C VAL A 78 -4.41 -5.07 -2.63
N GLN A 79 -3.31 -5.34 -3.33
CA GLN A 79 -2.01 -4.72 -3.06
C GLN A 79 -2.06 -3.20 -3.23
N GLU A 80 -2.62 -2.71 -4.35
CA GLU A 80 -2.77 -1.28 -4.61
C GLU A 80 -3.67 -0.59 -3.57
N ALA A 81 -4.79 -1.22 -3.21
CA ALA A 81 -5.68 -0.71 -2.17
C ALA A 81 -4.98 -0.66 -0.80
N TYR A 82 -4.17 -1.67 -0.48
CA TYR A 82 -3.38 -1.71 0.75
C TYR A 82 -2.31 -0.61 0.78
N GLU A 83 -1.56 -0.43 -0.30
CA GLU A 83 -0.54 0.62 -0.40
C GLU A 83 -1.16 2.02 -0.26
N THR A 84 -2.31 2.24 -0.90
CA THR A 84 -3.07 3.49 -0.78
C THR A 84 -3.51 3.75 0.66
N LEU A 85 -4.11 2.75 1.32
CA LEU A 85 -4.54 2.87 2.71
C LEU A 85 -3.37 3.10 3.66
N HIS A 86 -2.24 2.41 3.41
CA HIS A 86 -1.03 2.57 4.20
C HIS A 86 -0.44 3.98 4.06
N GLY A 87 -0.42 4.52 2.84
CA GLY A 87 -0.01 5.89 2.58
C GLY A 87 -0.89 6.91 3.29
N GLN A 88 -2.23 6.73 3.23
CA GLN A 88 -3.19 7.60 3.93
C GLN A 88 -3.01 7.55 5.45
N ALA A 89 -2.84 6.35 6.02
CA ALA A 89 -2.61 6.19 7.46
C ALA A 89 -1.31 6.88 7.91
N SER A 90 -0.24 6.75 7.11
CA SER A 90 1.04 7.40 7.39
C SER A 90 0.94 8.92 7.31
N ALA A 91 0.23 9.46 6.31
CA ALA A 91 -0.01 10.88 6.17
C ALA A 91 -0.83 11.44 7.35
N LEU A 92 -1.91 10.75 7.74
CA LEU A 92 -2.74 11.14 8.89
C LEU A 92 -1.93 11.12 10.19
N GLN A 93 -1.05 10.13 10.36
CA GLN A 93 -0.18 10.05 11.53
C GLN A 93 0.83 11.22 11.58
N SER A 94 1.39 11.62 10.43
CA SER A 94 2.25 12.79 10.33
C SER A 94 1.49 14.07 10.69
N GLU A 95 0.31 14.27 10.12
CA GLU A 95 -0.54 15.42 10.39
C GLU A 95 -0.93 15.48 11.88
N ALA A 96 -1.32 14.35 12.47
CA ALA A 96 -1.63 14.27 13.90
C ALA A 96 -0.44 14.66 14.78
N ASN A 97 0.78 14.27 14.40
CA ASN A 97 2.00 14.65 15.12
C ASN A 97 2.28 16.15 14.98
N GLU A 98 2.14 16.72 13.78
CA GLU A 98 2.30 18.16 13.55
C GLU A 98 1.28 18.97 14.35
N LEU A 99 0.01 18.55 14.37
CA LEU A 99 -1.04 19.21 15.13
C LEU A 99 -0.76 19.15 16.63
N LYS A 100 -0.25 18.02 17.15
CA LYS A 100 0.16 17.92 18.56
C LYS A 100 1.28 18.90 18.90
N VAL A 101 2.29 19.05 18.04
CA VAL A 101 3.37 20.01 18.24
C VAL A 101 2.84 21.44 18.23
N LYS A 102 2.01 21.80 17.23
CA LYS A 102 1.40 23.13 17.13
C LYS A 102 0.51 23.46 18.34
N LEU A 103 -0.22 22.47 18.85
CA LEU A 103 -1.04 22.62 20.05
C LEU A 103 -0.17 22.88 21.28
N ALA A 104 0.88 22.10 21.49
CA ALA A 104 1.80 22.30 22.61
C ALA A 104 2.49 23.67 22.56
N GLU A 105 2.85 24.14 21.36
CA GLU A 105 3.42 25.47 21.16
C GLU A 105 2.40 26.57 21.50
N ARG A 106 1.17 26.44 21.00
CA ARG A 106 0.07 27.37 21.32
C ARG A 106 -0.24 27.43 22.81
N ASP A 107 -0.25 26.28 23.48
CA ASP A 107 -0.46 26.19 24.93
C ASP A 107 0.66 26.89 25.68
N SER A 108 1.92 26.69 25.28
CA SER A 108 3.07 27.39 25.87
C SER A 108 2.97 28.92 25.68
N GLN A 109 2.65 29.37 24.46
CA GLN A 109 2.44 30.79 24.17
C GLN A 109 1.29 31.38 25.01
N TYR A 110 0.20 30.64 25.18
CA TYR A 110 -0.93 31.06 26.01
C TYR A 110 -0.54 31.20 27.48
N GLN A 111 0.17 30.21 28.05
CA GLN A 111 0.65 30.29 29.43
C GLN A 111 1.59 31.48 29.64
N GLN A 112 2.52 31.72 28.71
CA GLN A 112 3.40 32.89 28.76
C GLN A 112 2.60 34.21 28.70
N ALA A 113 1.57 34.29 27.86
CA ALA A 113 0.73 35.47 27.77
C ALA A 113 -0.08 35.70 29.06
N VAL A 114 -0.57 34.63 29.70
CA VAL A 114 -1.25 34.73 31.01
C VAL A 114 -0.31 35.28 32.07
N VAL A 115 0.89 34.72 32.21
CA VAL A 115 1.91 35.20 33.18
C VAL A 115 2.25 36.67 32.93
N LYS A 116 2.54 37.04 31.68
CA LYS A 116 2.84 38.43 31.30
C LYS A 116 1.71 39.40 31.60
N ASN A 117 0.46 38.99 31.36
CA ASN A 117 -0.71 39.81 31.69
C ASN A 117 -0.84 40.02 33.20
N GLU A 118 -0.58 38.97 34.01
CA GLU A 118 -0.56 39.08 35.47
C GLU A 118 0.53 40.05 35.94
N GLU A 119 1.75 39.93 35.40
CA GLU A 119 2.88 40.84 35.69
C GLU A 119 2.55 42.28 35.32
N MET A 120 1.94 42.51 34.15
CA MET A 120 1.53 43.84 33.69
C MET A 120 0.47 44.44 34.62
N TYR A 121 -0.51 43.63 35.04
CA TYR A 121 -1.55 44.07 35.97
C TYR A 121 -0.97 44.43 37.34
N GLN A 122 -0.02 43.65 37.86
CA GLN A 122 0.67 43.96 39.12
C GLN A 122 1.48 45.25 39.00
N ALA A 123 2.28 45.41 37.94
CA ALA A 123 3.03 46.63 37.69
C ALA A 123 2.11 47.87 37.59
N GLY A 124 0.96 47.74 36.92
CA GLY A 124 -0.05 48.79 36.85
C GLY A 124 -0.67 49.16 38.21
N ARG A 125 -0.96 48.16 39.07
CA ARG A 125 -1.43 48.41 40.43
C ARG A 125 -0.39 49.09 41.30
N GLU A 126 0.87 48.67 41.21
CA GLU A 126 1.97 49.29 41.93
C GLU A 126 2.20 50.73 41.48
N LEU A 127 2.10 51.02 40.18
CA LEU A 127 2.16 52.38 39.64
C LEU A 127 1.01 53.24 40.18
N LEU A 128 -0.22 52.71 40.20
CA LEU A 128 -1.38 53.42 40.76
C LEU A 128 -1.17 53.73 42.25
N ALA A 129 -0.69 52.74 43.02
CA ALA A 129 -0.39 52.92 44.45
C ALA A 129 0.74 53.94 44.68
N ALA A 130 1.78 53.93 43.85
CA ALA A 130 2.86 54.92 43.90
C ALA A 130 2.34 56.32 43.57
N TYR A 131 1.43 56.46 42.61
CA TYR A 131 0.78 57.72 42.28
C TYR A 131 -0.13 58.22 43.40
N GLU A 132 -0.91 57.34 44.05
CA GLU A 132 -1.74 57.68 45.21
C GLU A 132 -0.91 58.10 46.44
N ALA A 133 0.25 57.46 46.64
CA ALA A 133 1.18 57.82 47.70
C ALA A 133 1.92 59.15 47.42
N PHE A 134 2.03 59.54 46.15
CA PHE A 134 2.68 60.78 45.72
C PHE A 134 1.77 61.98 45.98
N GLY A 135 2.00 62.66 47.11
CA GLY A 135 1.11 63.69 47.64
C GLY A 135 1.45 65.12 47.20
N THR A 136 0.61 66.08 47.60
CA THR A 136 0.86 67.52 47.42
C THR A 136 2.16 68.00 48.08
N GLY A 137 2.63 67.31 49.13
CA GLY A 137 3.94 67.57 49.77
C GLY A 137 5.14 67.23 48.88
N ASP A 138 5.06 66.14 48.12
CA ASP A 138 6.11 65.72 47.19
C ASP A 138 6.19 66.64 45.97
N LEU A 139 5.04 67.13 45.49
CA LEU A 139 4.97 68.15 44.43
C LEU A 139 5.62 69.47 44.85
N ILE A 140 5.45 69.88 46.12
CA ILE A 140 6.13 71.05 46.67
C ILE A 140 7.64 70.80 46.74
N ALA A 141 8.07 69.61 47.16
CA ALA A 141 9.48 69.23 47.23
C ALA A 141 10.15 69.25 45.84
N ILE A 142 9.56 68.65 44.81
CA ILE A 142 10.12 68.61 43.43
C ILE A 142 10.28 70.01 42.80
N ARG A 143 9.41 70.95 43.17
CA ARG A 143 9.41 72.32 42.65
C ARG A 143 10.46 73.21 43.31
N GLN A 144 11.09 72.77 44.41
CA GLN A 144 12.18 73.52 45.03
C GLN A 144 13.50 73.36 44.24
N PRO A 145 14.25 74.44 44.01
CA PRO A 145 15.45 74.43 43.16
C PRO A 145 16.62 73.56 43.70
N PHE A 146 16.55 73.09 44.96
CA PHE A 146 17.61 72.29 45.60
C PHE A 146 17.25 70.80 45.80
N SER A 147 16.08 70.34 45.33
CA SER A 147 15.59 68.98 45.54
C SER A 147 16.11 67.95 44.52
N GLY A 148 17.38 68.04 44.12
CA GLY A 148 17.96 67.18 43.08
C GLY A 148 17.75 65.67 43.34
N ARG A 149 17.81 65.26 44.61
CA ARG A 149 17.57 63.88 45.03
C ARG A 149 16.12 63.40 44.82
N ALA A 150 15.13 64.29 44.97
CA ALA A 150 13.72 63.94 44.77
C ALA A 150 13.37 63.77 43.28
N ARG A 151 14.04 64.52 42.39
CA ARG A 151 13.90 64.36 40.93
C ARG A 151 14.51 63.06 40.43
N VAL A 152 15.74 62.75 40.87
CA VAL A 152 16.41 61.49 40.52
C VAL A 152 15.60 60.27 40.97
N LEU A 153 15.06 60.29 42.19
CA LEU A 153 14.20 59.20 42.70
C LEU A 153 12.93 59.01 41.84
N PHE A 154 12.33 60.12 41.38
CA PHE A 154 11.16 60.08 40.52
C PHE A 154 11.49 59.49 39.14
N ASP A 155 12.61 59.93 38.55
CA ASP A 155 13.08 59.43 37.25
C ASP A 155 13.45 57.95 37.31
N GLU A 156 14.12 57.50 38.38
CA GLU A 156 14.45 56.09 38.63
C GLU A 156 13.19 55.23 38.73
N LYS A 157 12.16 55.70 39.44
CA LYS A 157 10.88 54.99 39.57
C LYS A 157 10.11 54.94 38.25
N ALA A 158 10.08 56.03 37.49
CA ALA A 158 9.45 56.06 36.17
C ALA A 158 10.15 55.10 35.19
N GLN A 159 11.48 55.01 35.24
CA GLN A 159 12.26 54.09 34.43
C GLN A 159 12.00 52.63 34.83
N GLU A 160 12.00 52.31 36.13
CA GLU A 160 11.72 50.96 36.64
C GLU A 160 10.34 50.44 36.19
N PHE A 161 9.31 51.28 36.24
CA PHE A 161 7.97 50.92 35.75
C PHE A 161 7.91 50.81 34.22
N GLY A 162 8.61 51.69 33.51
CA GLY A 162 8.75 51.62 32.05
C GLY A 162 9.36 50.30 31.60
N ASP A 163 10.44 49.87 32.27
CA ASP A 163 11.13 48.61 31.97
C ASP A 163 10.23 47.39 32.24
N ARG A 164 9.47 47.39 33.35
CA ARG A 164 8.54 46.29 33.66
C ARG A 164 7.35 46.20 32.70
N LEU A 165 6.79 47.33 32.27
CA LEU A 165 5.73 47.36 31.27
C LEU A 165 6.24 46.90 29.89
N TYR A 166 7.47 47.27 29.54
CA TYR A 166 8.09 46.83 28.30
C TYR A 166 8.38 45.31 28.31
N GLN A 167 8.91 44.79 29.42
CA GLN A 167 9.21 43.35 29.56
C GLN A 167 7.95 42.46 29.59
N SER A 168 6.86 42.95 30.19
CA SER A 168 5.57 42.25 30.26
C SER A 168 4.73 42.36 29.00
N GLN A 169 5.15 43.12 27.98
CA GLN A 169 4.44 43.18 26.72
C GLN A 169 4.45 41.81 26.01
N VAL A 170 3.27 41.36 25.58
CA VAL A 170 3.13 40.18 24.72
C VAL A 170 3.29 40.62 23.27
N SER A 171 4.43 40.30 22.65
CA SER A 171 4.64 40.54 21.23
C SER A 171 3.74 39.62 20.40
N ALA A 172 2.69 40.18 19.81
CA ALA A 172 1.91 39.48 18.79
C ALA A 172 2.76 39.36 17.51
N GLY A 173 3.51 38.27 17.37
CA GLY A 173 4.09 37.86 16.08
C GLY A 173 5.60 38.04 15.91
N ALA A 174 6.43 37.52 16.82
CA ALA A 174 7.82 37.22 16.47
C ALA A 174 7.88 35.81 15.82
N PRO A 175 8.41 35.64 14.59
CA PRO A 175 8.59 34.33 14.00
C PRO A 175 9.59 33.50 14.81
N PRO A 176 9.53 32.16 14.75
CA PRO A 176 10.43 31.28 15.51
C PRO A 176 11.90 31.61 15.19
N HIS A 177 12.70 31.80 16.23
CA HIS A 177 14.15 31.94 16.13
C HIS A 177 14.71 30.57 15.68
N ASP A 178 15.21 30.51 14.43
CA ASP A 178 15.87 29.33 13.87
C ASP A 178 17.30 29.24 14.44
N ASP A 179 17.47 28.51 15.55
CA ASP A 179 18.78 28.15 16.09
C ASP A 179 19.38 26.98 15.29
N ARG A 180 19.66 27.21 14.00
CA ARG A 180 20.48 26.35 13.14
C ARG A 180 21.59 27.16 12.48
N ASN A 181 22.47 27.72 13.29
CA ASN A 181 23.87 27.93 12.92
C ASN A 181 24.69 28.35 14.15
N GLN A 182 25.31 27.37 14.79
CA GLN A 182 26.58 27.47 15.50
C GLN A 182 27.16 26.07 15.67
#